data_AF-A0A5B9CY65-F1
#
_entry.id   AF-A0A5B9CY65-F1
#
_cell.length_a   1.000
_cell.length_b   1.000
_cell.length_c   1.000
_cell.angle_alpha   90.00
_cell.angle_beta   90.00
_cell.angle_gamma   90.00
#
_symmetry.space_group_name_H-M   'P 1'
#
loop_
_entity.id
_entity.type
_entity.pdbx_description
1 polymer ?
#
loop_
_entity_poly.entity_id
_entity_poly.type
_entity_poly.pdbx_seq_one_letter_code
_entity_poly.pdbx_strand_id
1 'polypeptide(L)'
;MTAKNTKQAPQSKKMPPKAGQGRVKGVPNKTTRLLKEAVLKAAERAGKKYGDDGLISYLEKQAIRCPAAYLALLGKILPLQVTGEDGGAIKMIGRVEIAPLVHDNKTD
;
A
#
# COMPACT_ATOMS: atom_id res chain seq x y z
N MET A 1 -62.74 -5.80 -36.29
CA MET A 1 -61.29 -5.84 -36.00
C MET A 1 -61.07 -5.30 -34.59
N THR A 2 -60.74 -6.15 -33.61
CA THR A 2 -60.54 -5.72 -32.21
C THR A 2 -59.17 -6.19 -31.73
N ALA A 3 -58.21 -5.27 -31.64
CA ALA A 3 -56.87 -5.54 -31.13
C ALA A 3 -56.88 -5.52 -29.59
N LYS A 4 -56.52 -6.65 -28.97
CA LYS A 4 -56.30 -6.74 -27.52
C LYS A 4 -54.90 -6.21 -27.19
N ASN A 5 -54.82 -5.12 -26.43
CA ASN A 5 -53.56 -4.58 -25.93
C ASN A 5 -53.12 -5.34 -24.68
N THR A 6 -52.10 -6.19 -24.81
CA THR A 6 -51.47 -6.92 -23.70
C THR A 6 -50.51 -6.00 -22.97
N LYS A 7 -50.91 -5.52 -21.79
CA LYS A 7 -50.02 -4.83 -20.84
C LYS A 7 -48.94 -5.80 -20.36
N GLN A 8 -47.70 -5.66 -20.85
CA GLN A 8 -46.56 -6.34 -20.25
C GLN A 8 -46.22 -5.68 -18.91
N ALA A 9 -46.23 -6.48 -17.84
CA ALA A 9 -45.77 -6.06 -16.52
C ALA A 9 -44.27 -5.76 -16.53
N PRO A 10 -43.78 -4.79 -15.73
CA PRO A 10 -42.37 -4.41 -15.74
C PRO A 10 -41.52 -5.55 -15.19
N GLN A 11 -40.66 -6.13 -16.03
CA GLN A 11 -39.71 -7.14 -15.58
C GLN A 11 -38.68 -6.49 -14.64
N SER A 12 -38.60 -6.97 -13.40
CA SER A 12 -37.62 -6.52 -12.42
C SER A 12 -36.20 -6.75 -12.95
N LYS A 13 -35.43 -5.68 -13.15
CA LYS A 13 -34.04 -5.73 -13.61
C LYS A 13 -33.22 -6.51 -12.58
N LYS A 14 -32.91 -7.78 -12.87
CA LYS A 14 -32.05 -8.60 -12.01
C LYS A 14 -30.67 -7.95 -11.93
N MET A 15 -30.29 -7.51 -10.74
CA MET A 15 -28.95 -6.99 -10.50
C MET A 15 -27.93 -8.11 -10.66
N PRO A 16 -26.76 -7.84 -11.27
CA PRO A 16 -25.71 -8.84 -11.38
C PRO A 16 -25.23 -9.24 -9.97
N PRO A 17 -24.79 -10.50 -9.76
CA PRO A 17 -24.49 -11.06 -8.44
C PRO A 17 -23.39 -10.34 -7.66
N LYS A 18 -22.62 -9.45 -8.31
CA LYS A 18 -21.54 -8.64 -7.72
C LYS A 18 -21.88 -7.17 -7.55
N ALA A 19 -23.11 -6.75 -7.85
CA ALA A 19 -23.53 -5.37 -7.61
C ALA A 19 -23.48 -5.07 -6.09
N GLY A 20 -22.87 -3.95 -5.71
CA GLY A 20 -22.81 -3.47 -4.32
C GLY A 20 -21.70 -4.06 -3.44
N GLN A 21 -20.96 -5.08 -3.88
CA GLN A 21 -19.95 -5.77 -3.04
C GLN A 21 -18.66 -4.97 -2.78
N GLY A 22 -18.49 -3.80 -3.41
CA GLY A 22 -17.26 -3.01 -3.28
C GLY A 22 -16.01 -3.77 -3.75
N ARG A 23 -14.84 -3.17 -3.58
CA ARG A 23 -13.56 -3.84 -3.89
C ARG A 23 -13.15 -4.69 -2.68
N VAL A 24 -12.76 -5.94 -2.92
CA VAL A 24 -12.21 -6.83 -1.89
C VAL A 24 -11.02 -6.15 -1.20
N LYS A 25 -11.10 -6.03 0.13
CA LYS A 25 -10.06 -5.40 0.96
C LYS A 25 -8.73 -6.15 0.78
N GLY A 26 -7.64 -5.41 0.60
CA GLY A 26 -6.29 -5.96 0.39
C GLY A 26 -5.91 -6.23 -1.06
N VAL A 27 -6.86 -6.26 -2.02
CA VAL A 27 -6.53 -6.46 -3.43
C VAL A 27 -5.88 -5.19 -4.01
N PRO A 28 -4.63 -5.27 -4.54
CA PRO A 28 -3.96 -4.13 -5.16
C PRO A 28 -4.77 -3.55 -6.32
N ASN A 29 -4.70 -2.24 -6.54
CA ASN A 29 -5.27 -1.62 -7.73
C ASN A 29 -4.64 -2.24 -9.00
N LYS A 30 -5.47 -2.64 -9.97
CA LYS A 30 -5.02 -3.26 -11.23
C LYS A 30 -3.95 -2.43 -11.94
N THR A 31 -4.15 -1.12 -12.03
CA THR A 31 -3.21 -0.21 -12.70
C THR A 31 -1.87 -0.18 -11.98
N THR A 32 -1.88 -0.07 -10.65
CA THR A 32 -0.66 -0.07 -9.84
C THR A 32 0.08 -1.41 -9.91
N ARG A 33 -0.64 -2.54 -9.94
CA ARG A 33 -0.04 -3.87 -10.13
C ARG A 33 0.65 -3.97 -11.49
N LEU A 34 -0.04 -3.59 -12.56
CA LEU A 34 0.50 -3.65 -13.92
C LEU A 34 1.75 -2.77 -14.05
N LEU A 35 1.73 -1.57 -13.47
CA LEU A 35 2.87 -0.68 -13.46
C LEU A 35 4.06 -1.29 -12.69
N LYS A 36 3.84 -1.88 -11.51
CA LYS A 36 4.90 -2.57 -10.75
C LYS A 36 5.52 -3.70 -11.56
N GLU A 37 4.71 -4.53 -12.19
CA GLU A 37 5.19 -5.63 -13.05
C GLU A 37 5.98 -5.11 -14.25
N ALA A 38 5.52 -4.03 -14.89
CA ALA A 38 6.21 -3.43 -16.03
C ALA A 38 7.58 -2.85 -15.62
N VAL A 39 7.66 -2.17 -14.47
CA VAL A 39 8.90 -1.60 -13.93
C VAL A 39 9.90 -2.72 -13.61
N LEU A 40 9.46 -3.80 -12.97
CA LEU A 40 10.34 -4.94 -12.65
C LEU A 40 10.90 -5.61 -13.92
N LYS A 41 10.04 -5.86 -14.91
CA LYS A 41 10.47 -6.43 -16.21
C LYS A 41 11.43 -5.49 -16.95
N ALA A 42 11.19 -4.18 -16.90
CA ALA A 42 12.06 -3.19 -17.53
C ALA A 42 13.44 -3.17 -16.86
N ALA A 43 13.49 -3.22 -15.54
CA ALA A 43 14.73 -3.27 -14.78
C ALA A 43 15.51 -4.57 -15.02
N GLU A 44 14.83 -5.73 -15.06
CA GLU A 44 15.45 -7.01 -15.41
C GLU A 44 16.09 -6.98 -16.80
N ARG A 45 15.36 -6.47 -17.81
CA ARG A 45 15.89 -6.31 -19.18
C ARG A 45 17.04 -5.32 -19.26
N ALA A 46 17.01 -4.24 -18.48
CA ALA A 46 18.09 -3.29 -18.41
C ALA A 46 19.36 -3.92 -17.85
N GLY A 47 19.22 -4.77 -16.82
CA GLY A 47 20.34 -5.47 -16.21
C GLY A 47 20.96 -6.57 -17.06
N LYS A 48 20.16 -7.24 -17.92
CA LYS A 48 20.69 -8.16 -18.96
C LYS A 48 21.69 -7.51 -19.93
N LYS A 49 21.77 -6.17 -19.97
CA LYS A 49 22.80 -5.44 -20.74
C LYS A 49 24.15 -5.36 -20.03
N TYR A 50 24.19 -5.66 -18.73
CA TYR A 50 25.36 -5.49 -17.87
C TYR A 50 25.88 -6.82 -17.30
N GLY A 51 25.04 -7.85 -17.21
CA GLY A 51 25.42 -9.20 -16.78
C GLY A 51 24.24 -10.18 -16.92
N ASP A 52 24.46 -11.45 -16.60
CA ASP A 52 23.49 -12.52 -16.87
C ASP A 52 22.35 -12.62 -15.85
N ASP A 53 22.53 -12.05 -14.65
CA ASP A 53 21.57 -12.14 -13.53
C ASP A 53 20.42 -11.12 -13.59
N GLY A 54 20.18 -10.51 -14.76
CA GLY A 54 19.04 -9.62 -15.00
C GLY A 54 18.96 -8.48 -13.98
N LEU A 55 17.91 -8.46 -13.15
CA LEU A 55 17.67 -7.38 -12.18
C LEU A 55 18.83 -7.19 -11.19
N ILE A 56 19.52 -8.28 -10.81
CA ILE A 56 20.65 -8.21 -9.88
C ILE A 56 21.78 -7.41 -10.52
N SER A 57 22.17 -7.74 -11.76
CA SER A 57 23.18 -7.01 -12.54
C SER A 57 22.83 -5.52 -12.69
N TYR A 58 21.55 -5.17 -12.82
CA TYR A 58 21.11 -3.77 -12.86
C TYR A 58 21.37 -3.06 -11.52
N LEU A 59 21.01 -3.71 -10.41
CA LEU A 59 21.15 -3.16 -9.06
C LEU A 59 22.62 -3.05 -8.64
N GLU A 60 23.46 -4.03 -8.96
CA GLU A 60 24.91 -3.98 -8.74
C GLU A 60 25.53 -2.80 -9.49
N LYS A 61 25.16 -2.63 -10.77
CA LYS A 61 25.62 -1.50 -11.56
C LYS A 61 25.21 -0.17 -10.94
N GLN A 62 23.99 -0.08 -10.42
CA GLN A 62 23.47 1.12 -9.77
C GLN A 62 24.11 1.37 -8.40
N ALA A 63 24.49 0.32 -7.67
CA ALA A 63 25.21 0.42 -6.41
C ALA A 63 26.58 1.11 -6.61
N ILE A 64 27.27 0.77 -7.70
CA ILE A 64 28.57 1.38 -8.05
C ILE A 64 28.39 2.78 -8.64
N ARG A 65 27.44 2.96 -9.57
CA ARG A 65 27.26 4.23 -10.31
C ARG A 65 26.61 5.33 -9.48
N CYS A 66 25.69 4.97 -8.59
CA CYS A 66 24.89 5.91 -7.79
C CYS A 66 24.74 5.39 -6.34
N PRO A 67 25.83 5.33 -5.57
CA PRO A 67 25.84 4.72 -4.24
C PRO A 67 24.86 5.39 -3.28
N ALA A 68 24.73 6.72 -3.32
CA ALA A 68 23.78 7.45 -2.46
C ALA A 68 22.32 7.01 -2.68
N ALA A 69 21.89 6.85 -3.94
CA ALA A 69 20.55 6.39 -4.26
C ALA A 69 20.33 4.92 -3.86
N TYR A 70 21.37 4.09 -4.01
CA TYR A 70 21.33 2.68 -3.63
C TYR A 70 21.24 2.49 -2.10
N LEU A 71 22.05 3.21 -1.33
CA LEU A 71 21.99 3.19 0.14
C LEU A 71 20.64 3.68 0.66
N ALA A 72 20.05 4.71 0.03
CA ALA A 72 18.69 5.16 0.36
C ALA A 72 17.62 4.11 0.02
N LEU A 73 17.80 3.33 -1.04
CA LEU A 73 16.95 2.19 -1.35
C LEU A 73 17.09 1.08 -0.29
N LEU A 74 18.32 0.76 0.13
CA LEU A 74 18.59 -0.20 1.22
C LEU A 74 17.84 0.18 2.50
N GLY A 75 17.88 1.46 2.90
CA GLY A 75 17.13 1.93 4.08
C GLY A 75 15.60 1.84 3.96
N LYS A 76 15.04 1.74 2.75
CA LYS A 76 13.60 1.55 2.51
C LYS A 76 13.19 0.09 2.45
N ILE A 77 14.08 -0.78 1.97
CA ILE A 77 13.80 -2.23 1.88
C ILE A 77 14.15 -2.96 3.18
N LEU A 78 15.12 -2.45 3.94
CA LEU A 78 15.40 -2.92 5.29
C LEU A 78 14.24 -2.46 6.17
N PRO A 79 13.43 -3.38 6.71
CA PRO A 79 12.34 -3.00 7.59
C PRO A 79 12.94 -2.41 8.88
N LEU A 80 12.99 -1.09 8.96
CA LEU A 80 13.06 -0.34 10.22
C LEU A 80 11.69 -0.25 10.90
N GLN A 81 10.75 -1.10 10.47
CA GLN A 81 9.38 -1.09 10.94
C GLN A 81 9.37 -1.40 12.43
N VAL A 82 9.25 -0.35 13.25
CA VAL A 82 8.73 -0.44 14.61
C VAL A 82 7.25 -0.81 14.48
N THR A 83 6.98 -2.05 14.12
CA THR A 83 5.64 -2.63 14.27
C THR A 83 5.45 -3.02 15.73
N GLY A 84 4.20 -3.01 16.19
CA GLY A 84 3.87 -3.77 17.39
C GLY A 84 4.15 -5.25 17.17
N GLU A 85 4.04 -6.04 18.24
CA GLU A 85 4.12 -7.50 18.20
C GLU A 85 3.35 -8.08 16.98
N ASP A 86 3.98 -9.00 16.25
CA ASP A 86 3.45 -9.65 15.03
C ASP A 86 3.05 -8.73 13.87
N GLY A 87 3.69 -7.55 13.72
CA GLY A 87 3.34 -6.63 12.63
C GLY A 87 2.09 -5.79 12.91
N GLY A 88 1.58 -5.87 14.15
CA GLY A 88 0.39 -5.17 14.61
C GLY A 88 0.61 -3.67 14.85
N ALA A 89 -0.46 -2.97 15.23
CA ALA A 89 -0.40 -1.57 15.59
C ALA A 89 0.48 -1.34 16.83
N ILE A 90 1.29 -0.28 16.82
CA ILE A 90 2.12 0.12 17.97
C ILE A 90 1.19 0.45 19.14
N LYS A 91 1.30 -0.30 20.25
CA LYS A 91 0.59 0.01 21.50
C LYS A 91 1.42 1.02 22.30
N MET A 92 1.02 2.29 22.26
CA MET A 92 1.59 3.32 23.13
C MET A 92 0.91 3.25 24.51
N ILE A 93 1.68 3.03 25.58
CA ILE A 93 1.19 3.16 26.96
C ILE A 93 1.57 4.55 27.45
N GLY A 94 0.61 5.47 27.46
CA GLY A 94 0.79 6.79 28.07
C GLY A 94 0.53 6.74 29.57
N ARG A 95 1.54 7.04 30.39
CA ARG A 95 1.37 7.24 31.84
C ARG A 95 1.19 8.74 32.10
N VAL A 96 0.06 9.14 32.66
CA VAL A 96 -0.21 10.52 33.06
C VAL A 96 -0.12 10.58 34.59
N GLU A 97 0.85 11.33 35.10
CA GLU A 97 1.00 11.60 36.52
C GLU A 97 0.45 13.00 36.80
N ILE A 98 -0.52 13.08 37.71
CA ILE A 98 -1.10 14.35 38.15
C ILE A 98 -0.31 14.79 39.39
N ALA A 99 0.52 15.81 39.23
CA ALA A 99 1.18 16.48 40.36
C ALA A 99 0.38 17.72 40.77
N PRO A 100 0.19 17.95 42.08
CA PRO A 100 -0.42 19.18 42.56
C PRO A 100 0.49 20.37 42.24
N LEU A 101 -0.07 21.43 41.66
CA LEU A 101 0.59 22.72 41.54
C LEU A 101 0.67 23.37 42.93
N VAL A 102 1.78 23.18 43.62
CA VAL A 102 2.05 23.90 44.88
C VAL A 102 2.36 25.35 44.51
N HIS A 103 1.48 26.29 44.86
CA HIS A 103 1.83 27.71 44.85
C HIS A 103 2.68 27.98 46.08
N ASP A 104 3.94 28.34 45.85
CA ASP A 104 4.87 28.74 46.90
C ASP A 104 4.46 30.13 47.39
N ASN A 105 3.52 30.18 48.33
CA ASN A 105 3.18 31.42 49.05
C ASN A 105 4.30 31.72 50.05
N LYS A 106 5.45 32.20 49.55
CA LYS A 106 6.37 32.97 50.38
C LYS A 106 5.81 34.37 50.53
N THR A 107 5.15 34.60 51.65
CA THR A 107 4.94 35.93 52.20
C THR A 107 5.85 36.05 53.42
N ASP A 108 6.98 36.73 53.24
CA ASP A 108 7.71 37.45 54.27
C ASP A 108 8.34 38.69 53.60
#